data_AF-A0A2B7ZMJ4-F1
#
_entry.id   AF-A0A2B7ZMJ4-F1
#
_cell.length_a   1.000
_cell.length_b   1.000
_cell.length_c   1.000
_cell.angle_alpha   90.00
_cell.angle_beta   90.00
_cell.angle_gamma   90.00
#
_symmetry.space_group_name_H-M   'P 1'
#
loop_
_entity.id
_entity.type
_entity.pdbx_description
1 polymer ?
#
loop_
_entity_poly.entity_id
_entity_poly.type
_entity_poly.pdbx_seq_one_letter_code
_entity_poly.pdbx_strand_id
1 'polypeptide(L)' 'MDIEPNGECVTLPNQLRRHLGSIEIRGPIVCTAYRSGDCSQDSALRDIYDDEPNLFANGVGRNTQSVRCQFRG' A
#
# COMPACT_ATOMS: atom_id res chain seq x y z
N MET A 1 8.50 8.45 0.43
CA MET A 1 8.98 7.33 -0.41
C MET A 1 8.10 7.33 -1.62
N ASP A 2 8.70 7.28 -2.79
CA ASP A 2 7.97 7.25 -4.06
C ASP A 2 7.87 5.80 -4.53
N ILE A 3 6.71 5.43 -5.08
CA ILE A 3 6.41 4.08 -5.56
C ILE A 3 5.88 4.23 -6.98
N GLU A 4 6.50 3.53 -7.93
CA GLU A 4 6.05 3.55 -9.31
C GLU A 4 4.84 2.63 -9.51
N PRO A 5 3.85 3.01 -10.35
CA PRO A 5 2.68 2.19 -10.64
C PRO A 5 2.97 1.12 -11.71
N ASN A 6 4.09 0.40 -11.57
CA ASN A 6 4.58 -0.60 -12.53
C ASN A 6 4.18 -2.04 -12.15
N GLY A 7 3.44 -2.22 -11.05
CA GLY A 7 3.03 -3.54 -10.54
C GLY A 7 4.10 -4.25 -9.71
N GLU A 8 5.25 -3.63 -9.44
CA GLU A 8 6.26 -4.21 -8.57
C GLU A 8 5.82 -4.22 -7.10
N CYS A 9 6.25 -5.25 -6.38
CA CYS A 9 6.04 -5.31 -4.95
C CYS A 9 7.12 -4.47 -4.23
N VAL A 10 6.67 -3.47 -3.48
CA VAL A 10 7.56 -2.62 -2.68
C VAL A 10 7.40 -2.97 -1.21
N THR A 11 8.44 -3.55 -0.61
CA THR A 11 8.50 -3.75 0.84
C THR A 11 8.73 -2.41 1.53
N LEU A 12 7.89 -2.10 2.52
CA LEU A 12 8.06 -0.88 3.30
C LEU A 12 9.36 -0.93 4.13
N PRO A 13 10.05 0.21 4.30
CA PRO A 13 11.15 0.34 5.25
C PRO A 13 10.69 0.01 6.67
N ASN A 14 11.60 -0.50 7.52
CA ASN A 14 11.26 -0.93 8.89
C ASN A 14 10.51 0.12 9.72
N GLN A 15 10.80 1.40 9.51
CA GLN A 15 10.14 2.52 10.20
C GLN A 15 8.68 2.72 9.79
N LEU A 16 8.29 2.27 8.59
CA LEU A 16 6.96 2.40 8.01
C LEU A 16 6.16 1.09 8.05
N ARG A 17 6.83 -0.07 8.21
CA ARG A 17 6.16 -1.36 8.39
C ARG A 17 5.22 -1.30 9.58
N ARG A 18 3.95 -1.65 9.39
CA ARG A 18 2.90 -1.60 10.42
C ARG A 18 2.64 -0.20 11.00
N HIS A 19 3.16 0.84 10.36
CA HIS A 19 3.02 2.24 10.76
C HIS A 19 2.71 3.14 9.56
N LEU A 20 2.07 2.58 8.53
CA LEU A 20 1.70 3.33 7.34
C LEU A 20 0.54 4.28 7.67
N GLY A 21 0.84 5.58 7.76
CA GLY A 21 -0.14 6.62 8.07
C GLY A 21 -1.09 6.91 6.91
N SER A 22 -0.52 7.29 5.77
CA SER A 22 -1.22 7.69 4.56
C SER A 22 -0.39 7.31 3.33
N ILE A 23 -1.06 7.25 2.17
CA ILE A 23 -0.43 7.22 0.85
C ILE A 23 -1.06 8.36 0.04
N GLU A 24 -0.23 9.15 -0.63
CA GLU A 24 -0.70 10.10 -1.63
C GLU A 24 -0.62 9.42 -3.00
N ILE A 25 -1.74 9.39 -3.73
CA ILE A 25 -1.84 8.76 -5.05
C ILE A 25 -2.11 9.86 -6.08
N ARG A 26 -1.34 9.88 -7.17
CA ARG A 26 -1.48 10.88 -8.25
C ARG A 26 -1.86 10.20 -9.56
N GLY A 27 -3.08 10.47 -10.04
CA GLY A 27 -3.61 9.92 -11.28
C GLY A 27 -4.40 8.63 -11.09
N PRO A 28 -4.72 7.89 -12.16
CA PRO A 28 -5.57 6.71 -12.11
C PRO A 28 -4.77 5.48 -11.63
N ILE A 29 -4.27 5.53 -10.40
CA ILE A 29 -3.46 4.46 -9.80
C ILE A 29 -4.28 3.81 -8.68
N VAL A 30 -4.09 2.50 -8.51
CA VAL A 30 -4.55 1.75 -7.34
C VAL A 30 -3.33 1.13 -6.67
N CYS A 31 -3.28 1.23 -5.34
CA CYS A 31 -2.24 0.58 -4.54
C CYS A 31 -2.87 -0.47 -3.63
N THR A 32 -2.47 -1.72 -3.74
CA THR A 32 -2.91 -2.78 -2.82
C THR A 32 -1.92 -2.90 -1.67
N ALA A 33 -2.41 -2.90 -0.43
CA ALA A 33 -1.62 -3.13 0.77
C ALA A 33 -1.61 -4.62 1.15
N TYR A 34 -0.48 -5.10 1.67
CA TYR A 34 -0.26 -6.50 2.02
C TYR A 34 0.33 -6.66 3.41
N ARG A 35 -0.03 -7.75 4.11
CA ARG A 35 0.52 -8.10 5.44
C ARG A 35 1.91 -8.71 5.37
N SER A 36 2.29 -9.28 4.24
CA SER A 36 3.62 -9.84 4.00
C SER A 36 4.56 -8.82 3.37
N GLY A 37 5.85 -9.16 3.27
CA GLY A 37 6.84 -8.34 2.57
C GLY A 37 6.91 -8.58 1.05
N ASP A 38 6.19 -9.59 0.55
CA ASP A 38 6.34 -10.14 -0.81
C ASP A 38 5.09 -9.99 -1.70
N CYS A 39 4.08 -9.24 -1.24
CA CYS A 39 2.81 -9.03 -1.93
C CYS A 39 2.09 -10.33 -2.34
N SER A 40 2.27 -11.42 -1.57
CA SER A 40 1.52 -12.66 -1.75
C SER A 40 0.01 -12.41 -1.66
N GLN A 41 -0.76 -13.00 -2.56
CA GLN A 41 -2.19 -12.72 -2.68
C GLN A 41 -2.97 -13.02 -1.38
N ASP A 42 -2.63 -14.10 -0.68
CA ASP A 42 -3.27 -14.48 0.59
C ASP A 42 -3.04 -13.45 1.71
N SER A 43 -2.05 -12.58 1.55
CA SER A 43 -1.74 -11.52 2.50
C SER A 43 -2.38 -10.17 2.17
N ALA A 44 -3.14 -10.08 1.06
CA ALA A 44 -3.81 -8.86 0.65
C ALA A 44 -4.72 -8.35 1.77
N LEU A 45 -4.59 -7.06 2.06
CA LEU A 45 -5.44 -6.36 3.01
C LEU A 45 -6.60 -5.68 2.28
N ARG A 46 -6.25 -4.78 1.36
CA ARG A 46 -7.20 -3.89 0.70
C ARG A 46 -6.50 -3.11 -0.42
N ASP A 47 -7.31 -2.67 -1.38
CA ASP A 47 -6.95 -1.62 -2.32
C ASP A 47 -7.12 -0.22 -1.70
N ILE A 48 -6.20 0.67 -2.03
CA ILE A 48 -6.11 2.05 -1.57
C ILE A 48 -6.27 2.96 -2.79
N TYR A 49 -7.16 3.94 -2.64
CA TYR A 49 -7.46 4.97 -3.63
C TYR A 49 -7.07 6.36 -3.09
N ASP A 50 -7.17 7.40 -3.92
CA ASP A 50 -6.67 8.75 -3.59
C ASP A 50 -7.45 9.45 -2.45
N ASP A 51 -8.61 8.93 -2.08
CA ASP A 51 -9.56 9.49 -1.12
C ASP A 51 -9.44 8.90 0.29
N GLU A 52 -8.41 8.08 0.56
CA GLU A 52 -8.19 7.44 1.86
C GLU A 52 -7.07 8.13 2.68
N PRO A 53 -7.35 9.23 3.42
CA PRO A 53 -6.31 10.05 4.05
C PRO A 53 -5.66 9.45 5.31
N ASN A 54 -6.22 8.39 5.89
CA ASN A 54 -5.68 7.80 7.13
C ASN A 54 -5.84 6.27 7.19
N LEU A 55 -4.86 5.57 6.62
CA LEU A 55 -4.79 4.11 6.59
C LEU A 55 -4.54 3.52 7.97
N PHE A 56 -3.87 4.27 8.86
CA PHE A 56 -3.57 3.80 10.21
C PHE A 56 -4.81 3.72 11.10
N ALA A 57 -5.70 4.72 11.01
CA ALA A 57 -6.98 4.73 11.74
C ALA A 57 -7.91 3.60 11.29
N ASN A 58 -7.88 3.26 10.00
CA ASN A 58 -8.70 2.19 9.43
C ASN A 58 -8.09 0.78 9.61
N GLY A 59 -6.98 0.66 10.36
CA GLY A 59 -6.34 -0.62 10.70
C GLY A 59 -5.51 -1.26 9.57
N VAL A 60 -5.66 -0.81 8.33
CA VAL A 60 -4.84 -1.25 7.18
C VAL A 60 -3.37 -0.94 7.44
N GLY A 61 -3.07 0.32 7.77
CA GLY A 61 -1.71 0.79 7.96
C GLY A 61 -0.95 0.13 9.11
N ARG A 62 -1.66 -0.42 10.11
CA ARG A 62 -1.10 -1.20 11.23
C ARG A 62 -0.61 -2.58 10.82
N ASN A 63 -1.07 -3.07 9.67
CA ASN A 63 -0.80 -4.42 9.21
C ASN A 63 0.02 -4.44 7.91
N THR A 64 0.13 -3.31 7.22
CA THR A 64 0.87 -3.21 5.95
C THR A 64 2.37 -3.39 6.15
N GLN A 65 2.96 -4.31 5.39
CA GLN A 65 4.41 -4.51 5.29
C GLN A 65 4.93 -4.31 3.87
N SER A 66 4.10 -4.49 2.85
CA SER A 66 4.41 -4.17 1.46
C SER A 66 3.19 -3.59 0.74
N VAL A 67 3.45 -2.94 -0.38
CA VAL A 67 2.45 -2.32 -1.24
C VAL A 67 2.80 -2.59 -2.69
N ARG A 68 1.77 -2.80 -3.52
CA ARG A 68 1.91 -2.94 -4.97
C ARG A 68 0.99 -1.93 -5.65
N CYS A 69 1.55 -1.05 -6.47
CA CYS A 69 0.78 -0.02 -7.16
C CYS A 69 0.76 -0.28 -8.67
N GLN A 70 -0.37 0.02 -9.32
CA GLN A 70 -0.55 -0.15 -10.76
C GLN A 70 -1.57 0.85 -11.30
N PHE A 71 -1.50 1.15 -12.61
CA PHE A 71 -2.53 1.94 -13.29
C PHE A 71 -3.87 1.18 -13.32
N ARG A 72 -4.96 1.93 -13.15
CA ARG A 72 -6.33 1.46 -13.36
C ARG A 72 -6.58 1.50 -14.87
N GLY A 73 -6.66 0.31 -15.47
CA GLY A 73 -7.04 0.12 -16.88
C GLY A 73 -8.53 0.37 -17.11
#